data_AF-A0A2P6C8C2-F1
#
_entry.id   AF-A0A2P6C8C2-F1
#
_cell.length_a   1.000
_cell.length_b   1.000
_cell.length_c   1.000
_cell.angle_alpha   90.00
_cell.angle_beta   90.00
_cell.angle_gamma   90.00
#
_symmetry.space_group_name_H-M   'P 1'
#
loop_
_entity.id
_entity.type
_entity.pdbx_description
1 polymer ?
#
loop_
_entity_poly.entity_id
_entity_poly.type
_entity_poly.pdbx_seq_one_letter_code
_entity_poly.pdbx_strand_id
1 'polypeptide(L)'
;MYTLTVKNDYLYDIGSSNGVTIAKEGGNMVFNNRGSIYFMVPGLGQINFIDLGDKKLDGYPTPKETWGVLVRTLTTEAYYRYEGGGELTATIDHLGTLHLSTTNGTMIPISLQELIIN
;
A
#
# COMPACT_ATOMS: atom_id res chain seq x y z
N MET A 1 8.24 8.35 7.51
CA MET A 1 6.91 8.77 7.04
C MET A 1 6.99 8.94 5.53
N TYR A 2 5.95 8.53 4.81
CA TYR A 2 5.94 8.51 3.35
C TYR A 2 4.72 9.26 2.80
N THR A 3 4.79 9.65 1.53
CA THR A 3 3.66 10.17 0.77
C THR A 3 3.01 9.04 -0.01
N LEU A 4 1.70 8.88 0.15
CA LEU A 4 0.90 7.93 -0.59
C LEU A 4 -0.04 8.67 -1.55
N THR A 5 0.14 8.46 -2.85
CA THR A 5 -0.83 8.88 -3.86
C THR A 5 -1.75 7.71 -4.17
N VAL A 6 -3.06 7.91 -4.11
CA VAL A 6 -4.05 6.89 -4.46
C VAL A 6 -4.90 7.39 -5.63
N LYS A 7 -4.94 6.60 -6.68
CA LYS A 7 -5.76 6.81 -7.88
C LYS A 7 -6.82 5.74 -7.96
N ASN A 8 -8.05 6.16 -8.21
CA ASN A 8 -9.20 5.27 -8.28
C ASN A 8 -9.88 5.40 -9.64
N ASP A 9 -9.50 4.52 -10.56
CA ASP A 9 -10.16 4.36 -11.86
C ASP A 9 -11.28 3.30 -11.80
N TYR A 10 -11.56 2.77 -10.61
CA TYR A 10 -12.58 1.75 -10.39
C TYR A 10 -14.00 2.34 -10.40
N LEU A 11 -14.99 1.47 -10.57
CA LEU A 11 -16.40 1.85 -10.75
C LEU A 11 -17.12 2.25 -9.45
N TYR A 12 -16.48 2.07 -8.30
CA TYR A 12 -17.02 2.44 -6.98
C TYR A 12 -16.08 3.35 -6.20
N ASP A 13 -16.65 4.17 -5.33
CA ASP A 13 -15.89 4.99 -4.40
C ASP A 13 -15.09 4.10 -3.44
N ILE A 14 -13.87 4.53 -3.12
CA ILE A 14 -12.98 3.83 -2.20
C ILE A 14 -12.90 4.63 -0.90
N GLY A 15 -13.28 4.00 0.20
CA GLY A 15 -13.17 4.60 1.54
C GLY A 15 -11.83 4.28 2.19
N SER A 16 -11.22 5.24 2.86
CA SER A 16 -10.03 5.03 3.68
C SER A 16 -10.38 4.95 5.17
N SER A 17 -9.50 4.31 5.94
CA SER A 17 -9.59 4.20 7.40
C SER A 17 -9.61 5.53 8.17
N ASN A 18 -9.21 6.64 7.54
CA ASN A 18 -9.27 7.99 8.14
C ASN A 18 -10.49 8.80 7.67
N GLY A 19 -11.51 8.14 7.09
CA GLY A 19 -12.77 8.76 6.71
C GLY A 19 -12.73 9.56 5.41
N VAL A 20 -11.67 9.45 4.62
CA VAL A 20 -11.59 10.07 3.29
C VAL A 20 -12.19 9.13 2.26
N THR A 21 -13.02 9.66 1.38
CA THR A 21 -13.55 8.94 0.22
C THR A 21 -12.83 9.40 -1.02
N ILE A 22 -12.33 8.45 -1.82
CA ILE A 22 -11.72 8.68 -3.11
C ILE A 22 -12.77 8.34 -4.16
N ALA A 23 -13.21 9.35 -4.90
CA ALA A 23 -14.26 9.22 -5.90
C ALA A 23 -13.93 8.14 -6.93
N LYS A 24 -14.95 7.42 -7.41
CA LYS A 24 -14.86 6.50 -8.54
C LYS A 24 -14.47 7.19 -9.86
N GLU A 25 -14.07 6.38 -10.84
CA GLU A 25 -13.92 6.79 -12.25
C GLU A 25 -12.98 8.00 -12.45
N GLY A 26 -11.79 7.94 -11.82
CA GLY A 26 -10.71 8.93 -11.99
C GLY A 26 -10.40 9.76 -10.74
N GLY A 27 -10.89 9.35 -9.56
CA GLY A 27 -10.56 10.02 -8.31
C GLY A 27 -9.06 9.94 -8.00
N ASN A 28 -8.53 11.01 -7.40
CA ASN A 28 -7.12 11.10 -7.02
C ASN A 28 -6.99 11.77 -5.65
N MET A 29 -6.20 11.17 -4.77
CA MET A 29 -5.95 11.68 -3.42
C MET A 29 -4.50 11.50 -3.02
N VAL A 30 -3.91 12.53 -2.41
CA VAL A 30 -2.54 12.49 -1.88
C VAL A 30 -2.58 12.56 -0.37
N PHE A 31 -2.03 11.55 0.28
CA PHE A 31 -1.87 11.45 1.73
C PHE A 31 -0.41 11.71 2.10
N ASN A 32 -0.13 12.88 2.67
CA ASN A 32 1.22 13.25 3.10
C ASN A 32 1.53 12.72 4.51
N ASN A 33 2.82 12.51 4.80
CA ASN A 33 3.35 12.15 6.12
C ASN A 33 2.63 10.95 6.77
N ARG A 34 2.45 9.88 5.99
CA ARG A 34 1.61 8.75 6.36
C ARG A 34 2.38 7.72 7.19
N GLY A 35 1.67 7.16 8.18
CA GLY A 35 1.96 5.88 8.84
C GLY A 35 1.04 4.79 8.28
N SER A 36 0.46 3.91 9.11
CA SER A 36 -0.45 2.88 8.59
C SER A 36 -1.78 3.47 8.07
N ILE A 37 -2.34 2.90 7.00
CA ILE A 37 -3.66 3.21 6.44
C ILE A 37 -4.23 2.00 5.71
N TYR A 38 -5.53 1.78 5.78
CA TYR A 38 -6.20 0.83 4.90
C TYR A 38 -7.29 1.50 4.06
N PHE A 39 -7.59 0.87 2.93
CA PHE A 39 -8.67 1.24 2.01
C PHE A 39 -9.65 0.09 1.87
N MET A 40 -10.93 0.41 1.82
CA MET A 40 -12.03 -0.52 1.56
C MET A 40 -12.44 -0.37 0.10
N VAL A 41 -12.17 -1.40 -0.69
CA VAL A 41 -12.53 -1.46 -2.10
C VAL A 41 -13.78 -2.32 -2.25
N PRO A 42 -14.94 -1.74 -2.63
CA PRO A 42 -16.18 -2.49 -2.74
C PRO A 42 -16.05 -3.71 -3.64
N GLY A 43 -16.48 -4.87 -3.15
CA GLY A 43 -16.41 -6.15 -3.87
C GLY A 43 -15.04 -6.85 -3.87
N LEU A 44 -13.95 -6.17 -3.46
CA LEU A 44 -12.58 -6.70 -3.51
C LEU A 44 -11.90 -6.80 -2.15
N GLY A 45 -12.46 -6.16 -1.13
CA GLY A 45 -11.96 -6.24 0.24
C GLY A 45 -11.04 -5.07 0.60
N GLN A 46 -10.09 -5.33 1.49
CA GLN A 46 -9.23 -4.29 2.06
C GLN A 46 -7.81 -4.33 1.48
N ILE A 47 -7.27 -3.14 1.20
CA ILE A 47 -5.85 -2.93 0.89
C ILE A 47 -5.23 -2.29 2.13
N ASN A 48 -4.24 -2.95 2.73
CA ASN A 48 -3.57 -2.49 3.94
C ASN A 48 -2.18 -1.97 3.62
N PHE A 49 -1.86 -0.77 4.06
CA PHE A 49 -0.51 -0.20 4.08
C PHE A 49 -0.09 -0.13 5.54
N ILE A 50 0.83 -1.00 5.93
CA ILE A 50 1.28 -1.15 7.32
C ILE A 50 2.66 -0.52 7.43
N ASP A 51 2.77 0.55 8.21
CA ASP A 51 4.06 1.17 8.49
C ASP A 51 4.90 0.22 9.36
N LEU A 52 6.08 -0.16 8.84
CA LEU A 52 7.03 -1.02 9.51
C LEU A 52 8.05 -0.21 10.33
N GLY A 53 8.14 1.10 10.13
CA GLY A 53 9.27 1.89 10.62
C GLY A 53 10.58 1.30 10.12
N ASP A 54 11.53 1.13 11.04
CA ASP A 54 12.85 0.52 10.79
C ASP A 54 12.85 -1.03 10.85
N LYS A 55 11.78 -1.65 11.35
CA LYS A 55 11.71 -3.11 11.53
C LYS A 55 11.72 -3.83 10.20
N LYS A 56 12.69 -4.71 9.97
CA LYS A 56 12.81 -5.54 8.76
C LYS A 56 11.91 -6.78 8.84
N LEU A 57 11.45 -7.26 7.68
CA LEU A 57 10.73 -8.53 7.60
C LEU A 57 11.73 -9.67 7.55
N ASP A 58 11.54 -10.67 8.40
CA ASP A 58 12.36 -11.88 8.41
C ASP A 58 12.21 -12.61 7.07
N GLY A 59 13.33 -13.14 6.55
CA GLY A 59 13.38 -13.79 5.24
C GLY A 59 13.47 -12.83 4.05
N TYR A 60 13.39 -11.51 4.26
CA TYR A 60 13.47 -10.49 3.20
C TYR A 60 14.62 -9.49 3.45
N PRO A 61 15.89 -9.90 3.20
CA PRO A 61 17.06 -9.06 3.45
C PRO A 61 17.20 -7.87 2.47
N THR A 62 16.42 -7.88 1.39
CA THR A 62 16.28 -6.78 0.44
C THR A 62 14.81 -6.39 0.32
N PRO A 63 14.50 -5.10 0.09
CA PRO A 63 15.43 -3.99 -0.06
C PRO A 63 16.03 -3.49 1.28
N LYS A 64 17.12 -2.73 1.22
CA LYS A 64 18.00 -2.44 2.38
C LYS A 64 17.66 -1.14 3.11
N GLU A 65 16.94 -0.23 2.49
CA GLU A 65 16.58 1.09 3.01
C GLU A 65 15.84 1.01 4.34
N THR A 66 16.13 1.93 5.25
CA THR A 66 15.76 1.87 6.67
C THR A 66 14.26 1.77 6.88
N TRP A 67 13.50 2.71 6.32
CA TRP A 67 12.05 2.83 6.56
C TRP A 67 11.26 1.94 5.62
N GLY A 68 10.10 1.44 6.05
CA GLY A 68 9.33 0.52 5.23
C GLY A 68 7.84 0.51 5.42
N VAL A 69 7.16 0.02 4.40
CA VAL A 69 5.73 -0.24 4.39
C VAL A 69 5.50 -1.65 3.85
N LEU A 70 4.71 -2.43 4.57
CA LEU A 70 4.14 -3.67 4.07
C LEU A 70 2.79 -3.35 3.44
N VAL A 71 2.66 -3.55 2.13
CA VAL A 71 1.37 -3.46 1.44
C VAL A 71 0.79 -4.85 1.35
N ARG A 72 -0.44 -5.04 1.83
CA ARG A 72 -1.15 -6.32 1.77
C ARG A 72 -2.49 -6.16 1.09
N THR A 73 -2.74 -7.03 0.13
CA THR A 73 -4.06 -7.33 -0.43
C THR A 73 -4.42 -8.77 -0.11
N LEU A 74 -5.62 -9.23 -0.51
CA LEU A 74 -5.96 -10.64 -0.36
C LEU A 74 -4.94 -11.49 -1.13
N THR A 75 -4.23 -12.38 -0.45
CA THR A 75 -3.27 -13.37 -1.00
C THR A 75 -1.97 -12.84 -1.62
N THR A 76 -1.75 -11.52 -1.62
CA THR A 76 -0.54 -10.92 -2.22
C THR A 76 -0.01 -9.75 -1.39
N GLU A 77 1.31 -9.65 -1.32
CA GLU A 77 2.00 -8.60 -0.58
C GLU A 77 3.11 -7.95 -1.38
N ALA A 78 3.36 -6.68 -1.07
CA ALA A 78 4.53 -5.95 -1.53
C ALA A 78 5.30 -5.40 -0.33
N TYR A 79 6.62 -5.52 -0.43
CA TYR A 79 7.56 -4.99 0.55
C TYR A 79 8.23 -3.75 -0.01
N TYR A 80 7.84 -2.60 0.49
CA TYR A 80 8.36 -1.31 0.08
C TYR A 80 9.30 -0.74 1.14
N ARG A 81 10.45 -0.24 0.70
CA ARG A 81 11.50 0.33 1.54
C ARG A 81 12.04 1.62 0.93
N TYR A 82 12.36 2.60 1.77
CA TYR A 82 12.79 3.92 1.34
C TYR A 82 13.70 4.60 2.36
N GLU A 83 14.43 5.62 1.90
CA GLU A 83 15.16 6.58 2.75
C GLU A 83 14.53 7.97 2.65
N GLY A 84 14.62 8.74 3.74
CA GLY A 84 14.02 10.08 3.79
C GLY A 84 12.49 10.03 3.66
N GLY A 85 11.95 10.80 2.71
CA GLY A 85 10.51 10.85 2.41
C GLY A 85 10.14 9.92 1.26
N GLY A 86 9.64 8.71 1.58
CA GLY A 86 9.22 7.74 0.57
C GLY A 86 8.03 8.23 -0.26
N GLU A 87 7.95 7.79 -1.51
CA GLU A 87 6.88 8.12 -2.45
C GLU A 87 6.28 6.84 -3.04
N LEU A 88 5.04 6.54 -2.67
CA LEU A 88 4.32 5.37 -3.15
C LEU A 88 3.04 5.80 -3.87
N THR A 89 2.79 5.23 -5.05
CA THR A 89 1.54 5.41 -5.80
C THR A 89 0.79 4.09 -5.86
N ALA A 90 -0.48 4.12 -5.49
CA ALA A 90 -1.43 3.03 -5.58
C ALA A 90 -2.52 3.39 -6.58
N THR A 91 -2.55 2.71 -7.72
CA THR A 91 -3.61 2.88 -8.72
C THR A 91 -4.52 1.65 -8.68
N ILE A 92 -5.79 1.85 -8.37
CA ILE A 92 -6.82 0.83 -8.51
C ILE A 92 -7.46 1.05 -9.89
N ASP A 93 -7.24 0.10 -10.80
CA ASP A 93 -7.73 0.22 -12.17
C ASP A 93 -9.24 -0.05 -12.31
N HIS A 94 -9.77 0.07 -13.53
CA HIS A 94 -11.18 -0.17 -13.83
C HIS A 94 -11.69 -1.58 -13.53
N LEU A 95 -10.79 -2.57 -13.40
CA LEU A 95 -11.10 -3.94 -12.97
C LEU A 95 -10.91 -4.14 -11.47
N GLY A 96 -10.43 -3.11 -10.77
CA GLY A 96 -10.11 -3.12 -9.36
C GLY A 96 -8.76 -3.76 -9.03
N THR A 97 -7.89 -3.91 -10.02
CA THR A 97 -6.52 -4.39 -9.83
C THR A 97 -5.69 -3.28 -9.17
N LEU A 98 -4.94 -3.62 -8.12
CA LEU A 98 -3.98 -2.72 -7.50
C LEU A 98 -2.65 -2.75 -8.25
N HIS A 99 -2.26 -1.59 -8.78
CA HIS A 99 -0.94 -1.34 -9.34
C HIS A 99 -0.16 -0.45 -8.39
N LEU A 100 1.02 -0.90 -7.98
CA LEU A 100 1.92 -0.13 -7.11
C LEU A 100 3.14 0.36 -7.90
N SER A 101 3.52 1.62 -7.69
CA SER A 101 4.76 2.18 -8.22
C SER A 101 5.39 3.16 -7.24
N THR A 102 6.69 3.38 -7.37
CA THR A 102 7.47 4.27 -6.50
C THR A 102 8.46 5.07 -7.34
N THR A 103 8.67 6.32 -6.95
CA THR A 103 9.70 7.23 -7.50
C THR A 103 10.84 7.45 -6.51
N ASN A 104 10.64 7.13 -5.23
CA ASN A 104 11.67 7.19 -4.21
C ASN A 104 11.59 5.96 -3.29
N GLY A 105 12.55 5.05 -3.42
CA GLY A 105 12.61 3.78 -2.68
C GLY A 105 12.38 2.57 -3.60
N THR A 106 12.60 1.39 -3.04
CA THR A 106 12.55 0.11 -3.74
C THR A 106 11.38 -0.73 -3.25
N MET A 107 10.70 -1.42 -4.16
CA MET A 107 9.58 -2.29 -3.83
C MET A 107 9.74 -3.64 -4.52
N ILE A 108 9.48 -4.72 -3.79
CA ILE A 108 9.48 -6.08 -4.32
C ILE A 108 8.20 -6.82 -3.93
N PRO A 109 7.69 -7.75 -4.77
CA PRO A 109 6.67 -8.68 -4.34
C PRO A 109 7.25 -9.64 -3.30
N ILE A 110 6.44 -9.98 -2.30
CA ILE A 110 6.80 -10.96 -1.26
C ILE A 110 5.61 -11.89 -0.98
N SER A 111 5.85 -12.93 -0.19
CA SER A 111 4.80 -13.85 0.29
C SER A 111 4.99 -14.15 1.76
N LEU A 112 3.98 -13.84 2.56
CA LEU A 112 3.96 -14.15 3.99
C LEU A 112 2.92 -15.23 4.27
N GLN A 113 3.17 -16.04 5.31
CA GLN A 113 2.14 -16.97 5.78
C GLN A 113 0.98 -16.16 6.36
N GLU A 114 -0.24 -16.42 5.88
CA GLU A 114 -1.45 -15.73 6.37
C GLU A 114 -1.90 -16.25 7.74
N LEU A 115 -1.64 -17.52 8.05
CA LEU A 115 -2.01 -18.17 9.30
C LEU A 115 -0.92 -19.16 9.73
N ILE A 116 -0.54 -19.10 11.00
CA ILE A 116 0.38 -20.04 11.65
C ILE A 116 -0.32 -20.62 12.87
N ILE A 117 -0.30 -21.95 13.02
CA ILE A 117 -0.77 -22.68 14.22
C ILE A 117 0.46 -23.32 14.85
N ASN A 118 0.65 -23.11 16.15
CA ASN A 118 1.75 -23.67 16.93
C ASN A 118 1.27 -24.81 17.83
#